data_AF-A0A3A0ATX9-F1
#
_entry.id   AF-A0A3A0ATX9-F1
#
_cell.length_a   1.000
_cell.length_b   1.000
_cell.length_c   1.000
_cell.angle_alpha   90.00
_cell.angle_beta   90.00
_cell.angle_gamma   90.00
#
_symmetry.space_group_name_H-M   'P 1'
#
loop_
_entity.id
_entity.type
_entity.pdbx_description
1 polymer ?
#
loop_
_entity_poly.entity_id
_entity_poly.type
_entity_poly.pdbx_seq_one_letter_code
_entity_poly.pdbx_strand_id
1 'polypeptide(L)' 'DVVRCRVYVVRETDWREVGRALGEAFGDIRPANTLVGASWLVDPRMLVEIEVEARVGSAAPLE' A
#
# COMPACT_ATOMS: atom_id res chain seq x y z
N ASP A 1 -12.19 0.88 7.41
CA ASP A 1 -11.10 1.45 6.59
C ASP A 1 -9.87 0.57 6.63
N VAL A 2 -8.98 0.76 5.65
CA VAL A 2 -7.65 0.15 5.64
C VAL A 2 -6.82 0.79 6.75
N VAL A 3 -6.25 -0.04 7.63
CA VAL A 3 -5.45 0.42 8.78
C VAL A 3 -3.97 0.12 8.61
N ARG A 4 -3.62 -0.79 7.70
CA ARG A 4 -2.23 -1.14 7.40
C ARG A 4 -2.05 -1.58 5.96
N CYS A 5 -0.94 -1.17 5.36
CA CYS A 5 -0.43 -1.66 4.07
C CYS A 5 0.96 -2.28 4.26
N ARG A 6 1.21 -3.40 3.58
CA ARG A 6 2.54 -3.97 3.35
C ARG A 6 2.79 -4.01 1.85
N VAL A 7 3.87 -3.38 1.43
CA VAL A 7 4.16 -3.09 0.02
C VAL A 7 5.47 -3.74 -0.34
N TYR A 8 5.43 -4.62 -1.33
CA TYR A 8 6.57 -5.38 -1.84
C TYR A 8 6.84 -4.91 -3.25
N VAL A 9 7.91 -4.15 -3.47
CA VAL A 9 8.27 -3.60 -4.78
C VAL A 9 9.44 -4.38 -5.38
N VAL A 10 9.33 -4.79 -6.64
CA VAL A 10 10.39 -5.57 -7.31
C VAL A 10 11.55 -4.66 -7.72
N ARG A 11 11.23 -3.51 -8.32
CA ARG A 11 12.23 -2.52 -8.71
C ARG A 11 12.29 -1.42 -7.67
N GLU A 12 13.41 -1.30 -6.97
CA GLU A 12 13.57 -0.26 -5.95
C GLU A 12 13.28 1.15 -6.51
N THR A 13 13.59 1.42 -7.78
CA THR A 13 13.37 2.72 -8.43
C THR A 13 11.90 3.14 -8.47
N ASP A 14 10.97 2.20 -8.37
CA ASP A 14 9.53 2.47 -8.45
C ASP A 14 8.94 2.94 -7.10
N TRP A 15 9.72 2.93 -6.01
CA TRP A 15 9.22 3.21 -4.65
C TRP A 15 8.48 4.55 -4.53
N ARG A 16 8.91 5.57 -5.28
CA ARG A 16 8.29 6.91 -5.28
C ARG A 16 6.91 6.88 -5.94
N GLU A 17 6.78 6.21 -7.07
CA GLU A 17 5.49 6.09 -7.77
C GLU A 17 4.50 5.25 -6.95
N VAL A 18 4.97 4.19 -6.30
CA VAL A 18 4.14 3.41 -5.38
C VAL A 18 3.70 4.26 -4.18
N GLY A 19 4.60 5.04 -3.60
CA GLY A 19 4.28 5.97 -2.51
C GLY A 19 3.26 7.03 -2.93
N ARG A 20 3.38 7.59 -4.14
CA ARG A 20 2.41 8.52 -4.71
C ARG A 20 1.04 7.88 -4.87
N ALA A 21 0.97 6.68 -5.43
CA ALA A 21 -0.29 5.95 -5.60
C ALA A 21 -0.97 5.64 -4.25
N LEU A 22 -0.21 5.27 -3.22
CA LEU A 22 -0.73 5.08 -1.86
C LEU A 22 -1.26 6.39 -1.25
N GLY A 23 -0.58 7.51 -1.51
CA GLY A 23 -1.03 8.84 -1.08
C GLY A 23 -2.34 9.25 -1.76
N GLU A 24 -2.47 9.00 -3.06
CA GLU A 24 -3.70 9.24 -3.83
C GLU A 24 -4.85 8.35 -3.34
N ALA A 25 -4.59 7.10 -3.01
CA ALA A 25 -5.62 6.15 -2.59
C ALA A 25 -6.02 6.26 -1.10
N PHE A 26 -5.06 6.53 -0.21
CA PHE A 26 -5.24 6.43 1.24
C PHE A 26 -4.83 7.68 2.01
N GLY A 27 -4.62 8.82 1.35
CA GLY A 27 -4.13 10.06 1.95
C GLY A 27 -4.98 10.61 3.11
N ASP A 28 -6.28 10.33 3.10
CA ASP A 28 -7.21 10.77 4.15
C ASP A 28 -7.15 9.88 5.40
N ILE A 29 -7.02 8.56 5.21
CA ILE A 29 -7.05 7.57 6.31
C ILE A 29 -5.67 7.22 6.85
N ARG A 30 -4.60 7.50 6.10
CA ARG A 30 -3.17 7.38 6.47
C ARG A 30 -2.85 6.08 7.23
N PRO A 31 -2.99 4.91 6.58
CA PRO A 31 -2.73 3.63 7.24
C PRO A 31 -1.25 3.51 7.62
N ALA A 32 -0.95 2.66 8.61
CA ALA A 32 0.43 2.27 8.87
C ALA A 32 1.01 1.59 7.62
N ASN A 33 2.18 2.02 7.15
CA ASN A 33 2.76 1.52 5.90
C ASN A 33 4.16 0.94 6.12
N THR A 34 4.42 -0.22 5.50
CA THR A 34 5.77 -0.77 5.31
C THR A 34 5.99 -0.98 3.82
N LEU A 35 7.10 -0.45 3.30
CA LEU A 35 7.51 -0.62 1.91
C LEU A 35 8.91 -1.22 1.88
N VAL A 36 9.06 -2.36 1.20
CA VAL A 36 10.33 -3.09 1.09
C VAL A 36 10.56 -3.56 -0.34
N GLY A 37 11.83 -3.75 -0.68
CA GLY A 37 12.22 -4.43 -1.92
C GLY A 37 11.99 -5.93 -1.83
N ALA A 38 11.43 -6.52 -2.89
CA ALA A 38 11.24 -7.96 -3.04
C ALA A 38 12.04 -8.48 -4.23
N SER A 39 12.64 -9.66 -4.10
CA SER A 39 13.44 -10.25 -5.19
C SER A 39 12.58 -10.82 -6.32
N TRP A 40 11.34 -11.22 -6.04
CA TRP A 40 10.38 -11.74 -7.01
C TRP A 40 8.95 -11.72 -6.43
N LEU A 41 7.94 -11.79 -7.30
CA LEU A 41 6.52 -11.94 -6.98
C LEU A 41 5.94 -13.11 -7.79
N VAL A 42 4.73 -13.57 -7.43
CA VAL A 42 4.13 -14.79 -7.98
C VAL A 42 3.96 -14.74 -9.50
N ASP A 43 3.55 -13.60 -10.06
CA ASP A 43 3.55 -13.37 -11.51
C ASP A 43 4.77 -12.49 -11.87
N PRO A 44 5.65 -12.94 -12.79
CA PRO A 44 6.86 -12.20 -13.15
C PRO A 44 6.59 -10.85 -13.83
N ARG A 45 5.36 -10.58 -14.25
CA ARG A 45 4.95 -9.27 -14.81
C ARG A 45 4.55 -8.27 -13.73
N MET A 46 4.35 -8.71 -12.48
CA MET A 46 4.03 -7.82 -11.37
C MET A 46 5.26 -7.01 -10.97
N LEU A 47 5.07 -5.70 -10.83
CA LEU A 47 6.12 -4.77 -10.39
C LEU A 47 6.00 -4.43 -8.89
N VAL A 48 4.81 -4.63 -8.33
CA VAL A 48 4.48 -4.37 -6.93
C VAL A 48 3.35 -5.30 -6.49
N GLU A 49 3.39 -5.75 -5.24
CA GLU A 49 2.28 -6.38 -4.53
C GLU A 49 1.96 -5.59 -3.27
N ILE A 50 0.67 -5.44 -2.96
CA ILE A 50 0.19 -4.70 -1.79
C ILE A 50 -0.78 -5.58 -1.02
N GLU A 51 -0.41 -5.93 0.20
CA GLU A 51 -1.29 -6.57 1.18
C GLU A 51 -1.92 -5.48 2.07
N VAL A 52 -3.22 -5.56 2.31
CA VAL A 52 -3.96 -4.62 3.15
C VAL A 52 -4.67 -5.31 4.31
N GLU A 53 -4.64 -4.68 5.47
CA GLU A 53 -5.44 -5.05 6.64
C GLU A 53 -6.48 -3.97 6.88
N ALA A 54 -7.75 -4.34 7.06
CA ALA A 54 -8.85 -3.39 7.20
C ALA A 54 -9.76 -3.74 8.38
N ARG A 55 -10.37 -2.71 8.97
CA ARG A 55 -11.43 -2.83 9.97
C ARG A 55 -12.78 -2.48 9.36
N VAL A 56 -13.77 -3.35 9.57
CA VAL A 56 -15.16 -3.09 9.14
C VAL A 56 -15.80 -2.11 10.12
N GLY A 57 -16.50 -1.10 9.61
CA GLY A 57 -17.26 -0.13 10.42
C GLY A 57 -16.44 0.97 11.08
N SER A 58 -15.18 1.19 10.69
CA SER A 58 -14.32 2.24 11.29
C SER A 58 -14.52 3.66 10.76
N ALA A 59 -15.58 3.92 9.99
CA ALA A 59 -15.82 5.26 9.46
C ALA A 59 -15.79 6.27 10.62
N ALA A 60 -14.89 7.24 10.54
CA ALA A 60 -14.96 8.41 11.39
C ALA A 60 -16.34 9.07 11.16
N PRO A 61 -16.97 9.66 12.19
CA PRO A 61 -18.20 10.41 11.98
C PRO A 61 -17.96 11.43 10.87
N LEU A 62 -18.90 11.51 9.92
CA LEU A 62 -18.93 12.62 8.96
C LEU A 62 -19.11 13.91 9.78
N GLU A 63 -18.11 14.79 9.79
CA GLU A 63 -18.28 16.19 10.22
C GLU A 63 -18.95 17.00 9.10
#